data_AF-A0A2S4KM75-F1
#
_entry.id   AF-A0A2S4KM75-F1
#
_cell.length_a   1.000
_cell.length_b   1.000
_cell.length_c   1.000
_cell.angle_alpha   90.00
_cell.angle_beta   90.00
_cell.angle_gamma   90.00
#
_symmetry.space_group_name_H-M   'P 1'
#
loop_
_entity.id
_entity.type
_entity.pdbx_description
1 polymer ?
#
loop_
_entity_poly.entity_id
_entity_poly.type
_entity_poly.pdbx_seq_one_letter_code
_entity_poly.pdbx_strand_id
1 'polypeptide(L)'
;MHLIFDFDGTITQKDTISEIVASAIDKLPTSRHRGLQAAWDRVVQAYLADYKHYTANYQPAEAERTRLAQEARFLAGIKCVEEASLDRVGSSGVFAGLKPEDLYQMGVDAVDNGRVVVRDGFKEIVELAGQRGWQTDVVSVNWSSAFIRGVLHPHHIPIAANDTSTDGHIHNPECLDSRLTTSPDKLKALGHVAAGTQDRVLYFGDSTTDMECLLHQDGVVIAADEESPLLQTFRRVGVEVPHVGKRQHERANICWARDFRECLASEMLEE
;
A
#
# COMPACT_ATOMS: atom_id res chain seq x y z
N MET A 1 -5.80 7.39 19.84
CA MET A 1 -5.58 6.29 18.90
C MET A 1 -4.73 6.79 17.75
N HIS A 2 -4.03 5.88 17.10
CA HIS A 2 -3.25 6.14 15.90
C HIS A 2 -3.75 5.23 14.77
N LEU A 3 -4.36 5.82 13.75
CA LEU A 3 -4.87 5.09 12.59
C LEU A 3 -3.83 5.12 11.47
N ILE A 4 -3.36 3.97 11.04
CA ILE A 4 -2.32 3.85 10.03
C ILE A 4 -2.88 3.07 8.84
N PHE A 5 -2.77 3.62 7.65
CA PHE A 5 -3.41 3.08 6.47
C PHE A 5 -2.37 2.71 5.41
N ASP A 6 -2.55 1.55 4.78
CA ASP A 6 -2.05 1.37 3.42
C ASP A 6 -2.84 2.25 2.43
N PHE A 7 -2.30 2.45 1.24
CA PHE A 7 -2.86 3.35 0.23
C PHE A 7 -3.56 2.62 -0.92
N ASP A 8 -2.81 1.87 -1.72
CA ASP A 8 -3.31 1.17 -2.90
C ASP A 8 -4.19 0.00 -2.48
N GLY A 9 -5.42 -0.11 -2.99
CA GLY A 9 -6.35 -1.18 -2.60
C GLY A 9 -7.03 -0.99 -1.24
N THR A 10 -6.39 -0.26 -0.32
CA THR A 10 -6.95 0.10 0.99
C THR A 10 -7.68 1.45 0.97
N ILE A 11 -6.97 2.58 0.91
CA ILE A 11 -7.57 3.92 0.80
C ILE A 11 -8.21 4.11 -0.57
N THR A 12 -7.51 3.70 -1.63
CA THR A 12 -8.03 3.73 -2.99
C THR A 12 -8.71 2.40 -3.30
N GLN A 13 -9.72 2.40 -4.18
CA GLN A 13 -10.41 1.16 -4.53
C GLN A 13 -9.55 0.17 -5.32
N LYS A 14 -8.49 0.65 -5.97
CA LYS A 14 -7.62 -0.11 -6.87
C LYS A 14 -6.20 0.41 -6.76
N ASP A 15 -5.25 -0.43 -7.18
CA ASP A 15 -3.86 -0.04 -7.41
C ASP A 15 -3.74 1.17 -8.34
N THR A 16 -2.83 2.09 -7.99
CA THR A 16 -2.61 3.36 -8.71
C THR A 16 -1.28 3.40 -9.49
N ILE A 17 -0.48 2.34 -9.49
CA ILE A 17 0.82 2.31 -10.16
C ILE A 17 0.71 2.52 -11.67
N SER A 18 -0.26 1.87 -12.32
CA SER A 18 -0.49 2.08 -13.75
C SER A 18 -0.96 3.50 -14.06
N GLU A 19 -1.70 4.12 -13.14
CA GLU A 19 -2.23 5.47 -13.31
C GLU A 19 -1.14 6.54 -13.13
N ILE A 20 -0.28 6.43 -12.11
CA ILE A 20 0.83 7.38 -11.93
C ILE A 20 1.79 7.32 -13.13
N VAL A 21 2.03 6.13 -13.71
CA VAL A 21 2.84 6.00 -14.94
C VAL A 21 2.13 6.61 -16.15
N ALA A 22 0.84 6.34 -16.35
CA ALA A 22 0.08 6.92 -17.46
C ALA A 22 0.06 8.45 -17.39
N SER A 23 -0.24 9.00 -16.21
CA SER A 23 -0.22 10.44 -15.96
C SER A 23 1.18 11.05 -16.17
N ALA A 24 2.25 10.33 -15.82
CA ALA A 24 3.63 10.77 -16.09
C ALA A 24 3.95 10.83 -17.59
N ILE A 25 3.53 9.82 -18.36
CA ILE A 25 3.68 9.79 -19.81
C ILE A 25 2.93 10.96 -20.45
N ASP A 26 1.70 11.22 -20.02
CA ASP A 26 0.85 12.30 -20.56
C ASP A 26 1.43 13.70 -20.31
N LYS A 27 2.14 13.91 -19.19
CA LYS A 27 2.83 15.19 -18.90
C LYS A 27 4.06 15.43 -19.77
N LEU A 28 4.66 14.38 -20.33
CA LEU A 28 5.85 14.49 -21.16
C LEU A 28 5.49 14.78 -22.64
N PRO A 29 6.44 15.31 -23.46
CA PRO A 29 6.17 15.63 -24.85
C PRO A 29 5.61 14.44 -25.64
N THR A 30 4.57 14.67 -26.44
CA THR A 30 3.87 13.63 -27.23
C THR A 30 4.81 12.84 -28.14
N SER A 31 5.91 13.45 -28.60
CA SER A 31 6.94 12.78 -29.39
C SER A 31 7.64 11.62 -28.65
N ARG A 32 7.62 11.63 -27.31
CA ARG A 32 8.21 10.58 -26.45
C ARG A 32 7.20 9.50 -26.04
N HIS A 33 5.89 9.75 -26.13
CA HIS A 33 4.83 8.88 -25.60
C HIS A 33 4.98 7.43 -26.03
N ARG A 34 5.11 7.18 -27.34
CA ARG A 34 5.26 5.80 -27.87
C ARG A 34 6.50 5.10 -27.31
N GLY A 35 7.62 5.82 -27.19
CA GLY A 35 8.87 5.27 -26.68
C GLY A 35 8.78 4.93 -25.19
N LEU A 36 8.14 5.81 -24.41
CA LEU A 36 7.92 5.63 -22.97
C LEU A 36 6.93 4.52 -22.68
N GLN A 37 5.81 4.45 -23.41
CA GLN A 37 4.85 3.36 -23.28
C GLN A 37 5.52 2.00 -23.58
N ALA A 38 6.28 1.91 -24.67
CA ALA A 38 7.01 0.68 -24.99
C ALA A 38 8.08 0.34 -23.94
N ALA A 39 8.69 1.35 -23.30
CA ALA A 39 9.63 1.13 -22.19
C ALA A 39 8.90 0.60 -20.96
N TRP A 40 7.78 1.21 -20.59
CA TRP A 40 6.92 0.75 -19.49
C TRP A 40 6.43 -0.68 -19.71
N ASP A 41 5.93 -1.01 -20.90
CA ASP A 41 5.51 -2.37 -21.24
C ASP A 41 6.65 -3.38 -21.01
N ARG A 42 7.89 -3.03 -21.37
CA ARG A 42 9.06 -3.89 -21.10
C ARG A 42 9.34 -4.04 -19.60
N VAL A 43 9.20 -2.98 -18.81
CA VAL A 43 9.35 -3.03 -17.35
C VAL A 43 8.33 -4.01 -16.75
N VAL A 44 7.05 -3.88 -17.12
CA VAL A 44 5.97 -4.76 -16.65
C VAL A 44 6.23 -6.21 -17.03
N GLN A 45 6.57 -6.49 -18.29
CA GLN A 45 6.84 -7.86 -18.74
C GLN A 45 8.04 -8.48 -17.99
N ALA A 46 9.08 -7.69 -17.74
CA ALA A 46 10.26 -8.18 -17.06
C ALA A 46 10.00 -8.42 -15.55
N TYR A 47 9.19 -7.57 -14.89
CA TYR A 47 8.70 -7.83 -13.54
C TYR A 47 7.88 -9.13 -13.47
N LEU A 48 6.92 -9.32 -14.37
CA LEU A 48 6.11 -10.53 -14.41
C LEU A 48 6.95 -11.80 -14.62
N ALA A 49 7.99 -11.72 -15.44
CA ALA A 49 8.93 -12.82 -15.66
C ALA A 49 9.72 -13.15 -14.38
N ASP A 50 10.26 -12.13 -13.70
CA ASP A 50 11.03 -12.31 -12.46
C ASP A 50 10.14 -12.83 -11.32
N TYR A 51 8.94 -12.27 -11.16
CA TYR A 51 7.96 -12.74 -10.17
C TYR A 51 7.56 -14.19 -10.42
N LYS A 52 7.24 -14.54 -11.66
CA LYS A 52 6.93 -15.92 -12.03
C LYS A 52 8.11 -16.86 -11.78
N HIS A 53 9.34 -16.42 -12.08
CA HIS A 53 10.53 -17.21 -11.81
C HIS A 53 10.73 -17.42 -10.30
N TYR A 54 10.61 -16.35 -9.51
CA TYR A 54 10.71 -16.41 -8.06
C TYR A 54 9.69 -17.37 -7.46
N THR A 55 8.41 -17.19 -7.79
CA THR A 55 7.32 -18.02 -7.24
C THR A 55 7.40 -19.48 -7.66
N ALA A 56 7.77 -19.78 -8.90
CA ALA A 56 7.90 -21.17 -9.39
C ALA A 56 9.07 -21.94 -8.76
N ASN A 57 10.13 -21.24 -8.32
CA ASN A 57 11.33 -21.86 -7.77
C ASN A 57 11.42 -21.75 -6.24
N TYR A 58 10.55 -20.98 -5.59
CA TYR A 58 10.55 -20.86 -4.13
C TYR A 58 10.07 -22.16 -3.47
N GLN A 59 10.78 -22.56 -2.41
CA GLN A 59 10.41 -23.71 -1.59
C GLN A 59 10.29 -23.30 -0.12
N PRO A 60 9.23 -23.73 0.58
CA PRO A 60 8.14 -24.59 0.10
C PRO A 60 7.16 -23.85 -0.84
N ALA A 61 6.45 -24.61 -1.68
CA ALA A 61 5.46 -24.05 -2.61
C ALA A 61 4.30 -23.40 -1.85
N GLU A 62 3.49 -22.56 -2.53
CA GLU A 62 2.43 -21.78 -1.86
C GLU A 62 1.46 -22.64 -1.05
N ALA A 63 0.94 -23.72 -1.65
CA ALA A 63 0.03 -24.64 -0.96
C ALA A 63 0.64 -25.31 0.28
N GLU A 64 1.98 -25.34 0.38
CA GLU A 64 2.73 -25.97 1.48
C GLU A 64 3.21 -24.95 2.53
N ARG A 65 3.11 -23.63 2.24
CA ARG A 65 3.32 -22.56 3.21
C ARG A 65 2.11 -22.44 4.13
N THR A 66 2.04 -23.30 5.14
CA THR A 66 0.90 -23.39 6.07
C THR A 66 1.16 -22.71 7.42
N ARG A 67 2.32 -22.06 7.57
CA ARG A 67 2.69 -21.32 8.79
C ARG A 67 3.06 -19.89 8.45
N LEU A 68 2.71 -18.95 9.35
CA LEU A 68 3.07 -17.54 9.27
C LEU A 68 4.55 -17.31 8.93
N ALA A 69 5.45 -17.99 9.63
CA ALA A 69 6.89 -17.85 9.42
C ALA A 69 7.37 -18.32 8.03
N GLN A 70 6.64 -19.21 7.36
CA GLN A 70 6.96 -19.62 5.99
C GLN A 70 6.51 -18.55 4.99
N GLU A 71 5.31 -18.00 5.17
CA GLU A 71 4.80 -16.93 4.30
C GLU A 71 5.61 -15.65 4.46
N ALA A 72 5.92 -15.24 5.69
CA ALA A 72 6.75 -14.08 5.96
C ALA A 72 8.14 -14.19 5.30
N ARG A 73 8.75 -15.39 5.29
CA ARG A 73 10.03 -15.62 4.60
C ARG A 73 9.91 -15.52 3.08
N PHE A 74 8.79 -15.94 2.50
CA PHE A 74 8.50 -15.77 1.08
C PHE A 74 8.34 -14.28 0.73
N LEU A 75 7.53 -13.56 1.51
CA LEU A 75 7.31 -12.12 1.31
C LEU A 75 8.57 -11.29 1.54
N ALA A 76 9.44 -11.69 2.46
CA ALA A 76 10.75 -11.06 2.63
C ALA A 76 11.68 -11.32 1.42
N GLY A 77 11.63 -12.53 0.86
CA GLY A 77 12.53 -12.92 -0.22
C GLY A 77 12.19 -12.33 -1.58
N ILE A 78 10.95 -11.84 -1.79
CA ILE A 78 10.55 -11.16 -3.03
C ILE A 78 11.30 -9.84 -3.24
N LYS A 79 11.95 -9.31 -2.19
CA LYS A 79 12.68 -8.04 -2.20
C LYS A 79 13.55 -7.86 -3.43
N CYS A 80 14.32 -8.89 -3.82
CA CYS A 80 15.20 -8.78 -4.99
C CYS A 80 14.45 -8.56 -6.32
N VAL A 81 13.25 -9.13 -6.47
CA VAL A 81 12.37 -8.92 -7.64
C VAL A 81 11.86 -7.49 -7.66
N GLU A 82 11.41 -6.99 -6.51
CA GLU A 82 10.89 -5.62 -6.38
C GLU A 82 11.98 -4.58 -6.65
N GLU A 83 13.17 -4.74 -6.05
CA GLU A 83 14.31 -3.84 -6.28
C GLU A 83 14.72 -3.79 -7.76
N ALA A 84 14.81 -4.95 -8.42
CA ALA A 84 15.10 -5.02 -9.85
C ALA A 84 14.00 -4.36 -10.71
N SER A 85 12.73 -4.42 -10.27
CA SER A 85 11.62 -3.71 -10.91
C SER A 85 11.81 -2.20 -10.83
N LEU A 86 12.06 -1.67 -9.64
CA LEU A 86 12.23 -0.22 -9.43
C LEU A 86 13.46 0.35 -10.15
N ASP A 87 14.55 -0.42 -10.24
CA ASP A 87 15.73 0.00 -11.02
C ASP A 87 15.40 0.10 -12.52
N ARG A 88 14.56 -0.80 -13.04
CA ARG A 88 14.06 -0.74 -14.42
C ARG A 88 13.10 0.42 -14.64
N VAL A 89 12.24 0.72 -13.66
CA VAL A 89 11.38 1.92 -13.70
C VAL A 89 12.22 3.18 -13.81
N GLY A 90 13.23 3.35 -12.95
CA GLY A 90 14.15 4.50 -13.04
C GLY A 90 14.85 4.59 -14.39
N SER A 91 15.40 3.46 -14.86
CA SER A 91 16.12 3.39 -16.14
C SER A 91 15.22 3.60 -17.37
N SER A 92 13.90 3.45 -17.24
CA SER A 92 12.95 3.63 -18.35
C SER A 92 12.74 5.10 -18.74
N GLY A 93 13.03 6.01 -17.80
CA GLY A 93 12.84 7.45 -17.99
C GLY A 93 11.38 7.91 -18.02
N VAL A 94 10.42 7.08 -17.57
CA VAL A 94 8.99 7.45 -17.51
C VAL A 94 8.72 8.61 -16.56
N PHE A 95 9.50 8.74 -15.49
CA PHE A 95 9.40 9.84 -14.53
C PHE A 95 10.51 10.90 -14.71
N ALA A 96 11.42 10.73 -15.68
CA ALA A 96 12.57 11.61 -15.84
C ALA A 96 12.14 13.04 -16.21
N GLY A 97 12.56 14.00 -15.38
CA GLY A 97 12.26 15.42 -15.52
C GLY A 97 11.01 15.89 -14.77
N LEU A 98 10.23 14.98 -14.16
CA LEU A 98 9.10 15.37 -13.33
C LEU A 98 9.56 15.85 -11.96
N LYS A 99 8.87 16.86 -11.44
CA LYS A 99 9.10 17.41 -10.10
C LYS A 99 8.06 16.89 -9.12
N PRO A 100 8.32 16.99 -7.79
CA PRO A 100 7.33 16.65 -6.78
C PRO A 100 5.98 17.35 -6.97
N GLU A 101 5.96 18.60 -7.45
CA GLU A 101 4.74 19.34 -7.73
C GLU A 101 3.95 18.75 -8.91
N ASP A 102 4.64 18.22 -9.92
CA ASP A 102 3.99 17.55 -11.05
C ASP A 102 3.31 16.27 -10.57
N LEU A 103 4.02 15.46 -9.77
CA LEU A 103 3.49 14.21 -9.19
C LEU A 103 2.30 14.48 -8.26
N TYR A 104 2.38 15.53 -7.45
CA TYR A 104 1.26 15.98 -6.64
C TYR A 104 0.04 16.35 -7.49
N GLN A 105 0.23 17.18 -8.53
CA GLN A 105 -0.87 17.59 -9.39
C GLN A 105 -1.47 16.39 -10.15
N MET A 106 -0.64 15.41 -10.55
CA MET A 106 -1.13 14.16 -11.14
C MET A 106 -2.08 13.41 -10.22
N GLY A 107 -1.80 13.36 -8.91
CA GLY A 107 -2.70 12.74 -7.92
C GLY A 107 -4.03 13.47 -7.80
N VAL A 108 -4.00 14.81 -7.75
CA VAL A 108 -5.21 15.65 -7.74
C VAL A 108 -6.03 15.41 -9.01
N ASP A 109 -5.39 15.53 -10.18
CA ASP A 109 -6.03 15.35 -11.48
C ASP A 109 -6.63 13.95 -11.62
N ALA A 110 -5.98 12.91 -11.08
CA ALA A 110 -6.46 11.54 -11.16
C ALA A 110 -7.77 11.33 -10.39
N VAL A 111 -7.93 11.99 -9.24
CA VAL A 111 -9.18 11.95 -8.46
C VAL A 111 -10.26 12.80 -9.12
N ASP A 112 -9.94 14.03 -9.52
CA ASP A 112 -10.90 14.96 -10.15
C ASP A 112 -11.50 14.39 -11.44
N ASN A 113 -10.71 13.63 -12.19
CA ASN A 113 -11.15 12.97 -13.42
C ASN A 113 -11.72 11.55 -13.19
N GLY A 114 -11.82 11.09 -11.94
CA GLY A 114 -12.38 9.79 -11.58
C GLY A 114 -11.52 8.58 -12.00
N ARG A 115 -10.24 8.77 -12.34
CA ARG A 115 -9.29 7.69 -12.65
C ARG A 115 -8.81 6.98 -11.38
N VAL A 116 -8.66 7.73 -10.29
CA VAL A 116 -8.47 7.21 -8.93
C VAL A 116 -9.71 7.48 -8.11
N VAL A 117 -10.22 6.44 -7.46
CA VAL A 117 -11.40 6.54 -6.59
C VAL A 117 -11.00 6.22 -5.16
N VAL A 118 -11.13 7.21 -4.27
CA VAL A 118 -10.98 7.02 -2.83
C VAL A 118 -12.17 6.21 -2.30
N ARG A 119 -11.90 5.19 -1.50
CA ARG A 119 -12.87 4.26 -0.95
C ARG A 119 -13.86 4.98 -0.04
N ASP A 120 -15.12 4.58 -0.13
CA ASP A 120 -16.19 5.19 0.65
C ASP A 120 -15.94 5.02 2.15
N GLY A 121 -16.30 6.04 2.94
CA GLY A 121 -16.08 6.12 4.38
C GLY A 121 -14.67 6.57 4.81
N PHE A 122 -13.68 6.61 3.91
CA PHE A 122 -12.31 6.99 4.30
C PHE A 122 -12.25 8.44 4.81
N LYS A 123 -12.91 9.36 4.08
CA LYS A 123 -12.94 10.79 4.45
C LYS A 123 -13.56 10.98 5.84
N GLU A 124 -14.66 10.29 6.10
CA GLU A 124 -15.35 10.32 7.39
C GLU A 124 -14.50 9.77 8.53
N ILE A 125 -13.71 8.72 8.30
CA ILE A 125 -12.75 8.23 9.30
C ILE A 125 -11.69 9.29 9.62
N VAL A 126 -11.13 9.95 8.60
CA VAL A 126 -10.11 10.99 8.80
C VAL A 126 -10.69 12.19 9.55
N GLU A 127 -11.91 12.61 9.21
CA GLU A 127 -12.63 13.68 9.91
C GLU A 127 -12.91 13.30 11.37
N LEU A 128 -13.36 12.07 11.62
CA LEU A 128 -13.58 11.56 12.98
C LEU A 128 -12.28 11.54 13.78
N ALA A 129 -11.18 11.10 13.17
CA ALA A 129 -9.87 11.11 13.80
C ALA A 129 -9.46 12.53 14.21
N GLY A 130 -9.64 13.52 13.32
CA GLY A 130 -9.40 14.93 13.63
C GLY A 130 -10.27 15.45 14.78
N GLN A 131 -11.56 15.11 14.81
CA GLN A 131 -12.49 15.51 15.87
C GLN A 131 -12.12 14.91 17.23
N ARG A 132 -11.58 13.70 17.24
CA ARG A 132 -11.18 12.97 18.47
C ARG A 132 -9.72 13.16 18.84
N GLY A 133 -8.97 13.97 18.09
CA GLY A 133 -7.54 14.19 18.32
C GLY A 133 -6.68 12.95 18.09
N TRP A 134 -7.15 12.01 17.28
CA TRP A 134 -6.39 10.83 16.89
C TRP A 134 -5.37 11.16 15.80
N GLN A 135 -4.27 10.42 15.80
CA GLN A 135 -3.24 10.53 14.76
C GLN A 135 -3.64 9.69 13.55
N THR A 136 -3.26 10.14 12.36
CA THR A 136 -3.48 9.42 11.10
C THR A 136 -2.21 9.44 10.29
N ASP A 137 -1.77 8.30 9.76
CA ASP A 137 -0.59 8.20 8.90
C ASP A 137 -0.85 7.22 7.76
N VAL A 138 -0.10 7.37 6.67
CA VAL A 138 -0.08 6.41 5.55
C VAL A 138 1.28 5.72 5.48
N VAL A 139 1.28 4.40 5.33
CA VAL A 139 2.47 3.59 5.04
C VAL A 139 2.22 2.85 3.73
N SER A 140 2.99 3.13 2.68
CA SER A 140 2.71 2.59 1.35
C SER A 140 3.97 2.21 0.56
N VAL A 141 3.88 1.13 -0.21
CA VAL A 141 4.93 0.74 -1.17
C VAL A 141 4.89 1.56 -2.46
N ASN A 142 3.92 2.48 -2.62
CA ASN A 142 3.82 3.35 -3.78
C ASN A 142 5.12 4.13 -4.02
N TRP A 143 5.29 4.60 -5.26
CA TRP A 143 6.54 5.17 -5.76
C TRP A 143 6.67 6.68 -5.54
N SER A 144 5.60 7.34 -5.08
CA SER A 144 5.60 8.78 -4.83
C SER A 144 4.71 9.18 -3.66
N SER A 145 5.34 9.70 -2.60
CA SER A 145 4.62 10.34 -1.50
C SER A 145 3.89 11.61 -1.98
N ALA A 146 4.45 12.32 -2.97
CA ALA A 146 3.82 13.50 -3.57
C ALA A 146 2.52 13.16 -4.30
N PHE A 147 2.49 12.07 -5.08
CA PHE A 147 1.28 11.60 -5.74
C PHE A 147 0.19 11.21 -4.73
N ILE A 148 0.55 10.47 -3.66
CA ILE A 148 -0.38 10.15 -2.58
C ILE A 148 -0.95 11.43 -1.96
N ARG A 149 -0.10 12.43 -1.64
CA ARG A 149 -0.57 13.74 -1.13
C ARG A 149 -1.57 14.40 -2.07
N GLY A 150 -1.36 14.28 -3.37
CA GLY A 150 -2.29 14.77 -4.39
C GLY A 150 -3.65 14.07 -4.33
N VAL A 151 -3.65 12.74 -4.29
CA VAL A 151 -4.88 11.93 -4.21
C VAL A 151 -5.68 12.23 -2.93
N LEU A 152 -4.99 12.50 -1.81
CA LEU A 152 -5.63 12.75 -0.52
C LEU A 152 -5.99 14.22 -0.27
N HIS A 153 -5.68 15.13 -1.20
CA HIS A 153 -6.01 16.55 -1.06
C HIS A 153 -7.53 16.76 -0.86
N PRO A 154 -7.97 17.64 0.07
CA PRO A 154 -7.18 18.58 0.89
C PRO A 154 -6.74 18.05 2.27
N HIS A 155 -6.86 16.75 2.54
CA HIS A 155 -6.46 16.18 3.82
C HIS A 155 -4.93 16.10 3.92
N HIS A 156 -4.38 16.61 5.03
CA HIS A 156 -2.94 16.63 5.29
C HIS A 156 -2.58 15.47 6.21
N ILE A 157 -2.33 14.31 5.61
CA ILE A 157 -1.96 13.08 6.33
C ILE A 157 -0.46 12.85 6.09
N PRO A 158 0.36 12.68 7.14
CA PRO A 158 1.76 12.25 6.99
C PRO A 158 1.86 10.90 6.24
N ILE A 159 2.87 10.78 5.39
CA ILE A 159 3.04 9.63 4.48
C ILE A 159 4.48 9.12 4.57
N ALA A 160 4.63 7.84 4.89
CA ALA A 160 5.84 7.05 4.73
C ALA A 160 5.70 6.17 3.46
N ALA A 161 6.25 6.64 2.35
CA ALA A 161 6.24 5.94 1.07
C ALA A 161 7.56 6.18 0.33
N ASN A 162 7.82 5.40 -0.73
CA ASN A 162 8.95 5.73 -1.60
C ASN A 162 8.72 7.08 -2.29
N ASP A 163 9.80 7.68 -2.77
CA ASP A 163 9.73 8.90 -3.55
C ASP A 163 10.50 8.81 -4.86
N THR A 164 9.95 9.47 -5.87
CA THR A 164 10.55 9.56 -7.20
C THR A 164 11.35 10.84 -7.31
N SER A 165 12.65 10.73 -7.58
CA SER A 165 13.53 11.87 -7.83
C SER A 165 13.39 12.41 -9.25
N THR A 166 13.91 13.61 -9.47
CA THR A 166 13.81 14.31 -10.77
C THR A 166 14.54 13.61 -11.93
N ASP A 167 15.51 12.75 -11.65
CA ASP A 167 16.15 11.88 -12.64
C ASP A 167 15.30 10.64 -12.99
N GLY A 168 14.17 10.45 -12.30
CA GLY A 168 13.19 9.39 -12.52
C GLY A 168 13.40 8.14 -11.67
N HIS A 169 14.44 8.10 -10.82
CA HIS A 169 14.70 6.96 -9.94
C HIS A 169 13.80 7.00 -8.69
N ILE A 170 13.46 5.81 -8.18
CA ILE A 170 12.66 5.65 -6.97
C ILE A 170 13.62 5.38 -5.81
N HIS A 171 13.42 6.09 -4.70
CA HIS A 171 14.25 6.04 -3.50
C HIS A 171 13.40 5.75 -2.27
N ASN A 172 14.06 5.30 -1.21
CA ASN A 172 13.46 4.97 0.07
C ASN A 172 12.86 6.20 0.78
N PRO A 173 11.83 6.00 1.64
CA PRO A 173 11.41 7.04 2.57
C PRO A 173 12.54 7.40 3.54
N GLU A 174 12.53 8.62 4.06
CA GLU A 174 13.51 9.12 5.04
C GLU A 174 13.62 8.25 6.31
N CYS A 175 12.52 7.57 6.68
CA CYS A 175 12.49 6.72 7.87
C CYS A 175 13.15 5.34 7.69
N LEU A 176 13.58 4.98 6.48
CA LEU A 176 14.17 3.67 6.18
C LEU A 176 15.53 3.80 5.48
N ASP A 177 16.37 2.78 5.60
CA ASP A 177 17.66 2.67 4.89
C ASP A 177 17.57 1.96 3.52
N SER A 178 16.37 1.49 3.15
CA SER A 178 16.10 0.75 1.91
C SER A 178 14.71 1.05 1.40
N ARG A 179 14.47 0.85 0.10
CA ARG A 179 13.15 1.12 -0.51
C ARG A 179 12.07 0.33 0.20
N LEU A 180 10.88 0.91 0.32
CA LEU A 180 9.72 0.31 0.96
C LEU A 180 8.97 -0.54 -0.09
N THR A 181 9.22 -1.85 -0.15
CA THR A 181 8.63 -2.70 -1.21
C THR A 181 8.02 -4.01 -0.74
N THR A 182 8.25 -4.39 0.51
CA THR A 182 7.85 -5.70 1.04
C THR A 182 7.14 -5.58 2.38
N SER A 183 6.50 -6.68 2.81
CA SER A 183 5.86 -6.78 4.14
C SER A 183 6.82 -6.44 5.30
N PRO A 184 8.06 -6.95 5.34
CA PRO A 184 9.00 -6.55 6.37
C PRO A 184 9.39 -5.07 6.33
N ASP A 185 9.43 -4.47 5.14
CA ASP A 185 9.74 -3.04 5.01
C ASP A 185 8.57 -2.18 5.55
N LYS A 186 7.31 -2.57 5.28
CA LYS A 186 6.14 -1.89 5.88
C LYS A 186 6.16 -2.01 7.39
N LEU A 187 6.50 -3.17 7.95
CA LEU A 187 6.59 -3.34 9.40
C LEU A 187 7.67 -2.43 10.02
N LYS A 188 8.83 -2.27 9.37
CA LYS A 188 9.84 -1.30 9.82
C LYS A 188 9.32 0.13 9.77
N ALA A 189 8.69 0.52 8.65
CA ALA A 189 8.11 1.86 8.50
C ALA A 189 7.05 2.13 9.57
N LEU A 190 6.16 1.16 9.82
CA LEU A 190 5.18 1.20 10.90
C LEU A 190 5.84 1.42 12.27
N GLY A 191 6.93 0.73 12.55
CA GLY A 191 7.69 0.91 13.80
C GLY A 191 8.24 2.34 13.97
N HIS A 192 8.64 3.00 12.89
CA HIS A 192 9.06 4.40 12.91
C HIS A 192 7.89 5.37 13.04
N VAL A 193 6.81 5.14 12.30
CA VAL A 193 5.61 5.99 12.31
C VAL A 193 4.91 5.95 13.67
N ALA A 194 4.77 4.76 14.26
CA ALA A 194 4.18 4.58 15.57
C ALA A 194 5.18 4.81 16.73
N ALA A 195 6.41 5.25 16.44
CA ALA A 195 7.43 5.39 17.48
C ALA A 195 7.01 6.42 18.54
N GLY A 196 7.05 6.00 19.82
CA GLY A 196 6.78 6.88 20.94
C GLY A 196 5.29 7.16 21.19
N THR A 197 4.38 6.59 20.41
CA THR A 197 2.95 6.63 20.72
C THR A 197 2.64 5.74 21.93
N GLN A 198 1.86 6.26 22.88
CA GLN A 198 1.24 5.44 23.94
C GLN A 198 -0.19 5.04 23.60
N ASP A 199 -0.68 5.53 22.45
CA ASP A 199 -2.02 5.24 21.98
C ASP A 199 -2.09 3.85 21.34
N ARG A 200 -3.29 3.26 21.38
CA ARG A 200 -3.65 2.11 20.56
C ARG A 200 -3.45 2.42 19.08
N VAL A 201 -2.75 1.54 18.37
CA VAL A 201 -2.48 1.62 16.93
C VAL A 201 -3.40 0.67 16.18
N LEU A 202 -4.16 1.19 15.21
CA LEU A 202 -4.94 0.38 14.26
C LEU A 202 -4.29 0.48 12.88
N TYR A 203 -3.99 -0.67 12.28
CA TYR A 203 -3.43 -0.74 10.93
C TYR A 203 -4.47 -1.26 9.94
N PHE A 204 -4.67 -0.55 8.82
CA PHE A 204 -5.57 -0.92 7.74
C PHE A 204 -4.77 -1.33 6.51
N GLY A 205 -5.08 -2.48 5.92
CA GLY A 205 -4.40 -3.00 4.72
C GLY A 205 -5.25 -4.00 3.97
N ASP A 206 -4.95 -4.29 2.71
CA ASP A 206 -5.73 -5.22 1.87
C ASP A 206 -4.89 -6.35 1.25
N SER A 207 -3.56 -6.25 1.34
CA SER A 207 -2.65 -7.12 0.58
C SER A 207 -1.68 -7.89 1.48
N THR A 208 -0.99 -8.88 0.91
CA THR A 208 0.08 -9.61 1.62
C THR A 208 1.28 -8.72 1.95
N THR A 209 1.44 -7.56 1.31
CA THR A 209 2.45 -6.56 1.71
C THR A 209 2.13 -5.91 3.06
N ASP A 210 0.92 -6.06 3.57
CA ASP A 210 0.47 -5.56 4.87
C ASP A 210 0.47 -6.62 5.96
N MET A 211 0.73 -7.88 5.60
CA MET A 211 0.51 -9.03 6.47
C MET A 211 1.21 -8.88 7.83
N GLU A 212 2.48 -8.49 7.86
CA GLU A 212 3.21 -8.33 9.12
C GLU A 212 2.73 -7.12 9.93
N CYS A 213 2.33 -6.01 9.29
CA CYS A 213 1.74 -4.85 9.98
C CYS A 213 0.41 -5.22 10.66
N LEU A 214 -0.48 -5.88 9.92
CA LEU A 214 -1.80 -6.31 10.37
C LEU A 214 -1.74 -7.30 11.54
N LEU A 215 -0.69 -8.12 11.61
CA LEU A 215 -0.49 -9.09 12.69
C LEU A 215 0.25 -8.51 13.90
N HIS A 216 1.03 -7.43 13.69
CA HIS A 216 1.81 -6.81 14.75
C HIS A 216 0.98 -5.85 15.62
N GLN A 217 -0.02 -5.19 15.03
CA GLN A 217 -0.91 -4.24 15.70
C GLN A 217 -2.37 -4.73 15.67
N ASP A 218 -3.32 -3.91 16.13
CA ASP A 218 -4.74 -4.17 15.87
C ASP A 218 -5.01 -3.99 14.37
N GLY A 219 -5.16 -5.10 13.65
CA GLY A 219 -5.26 -5.14 12.19
C GLY A 219 -6.69 -5.11 11.66
N VAL A 220 -6.87 -4.40 10.54
CA VAL A 220 -8.12 -4.31 9.80
C VAL A 220 -7.85 -4.61 8.33
N VAL A 221 -8.29 -5.78 7.89
CA VAL A 221 -8.23 -6.14 6.48
C VAL A 221 -9.37 -5.45 5.73
N ILE A 222 -9.06 -4.63 4.74
CA ILE A 222 -10.05 -4.06 3.83
C ILE A 222 -10.20 -4.97 2.63
N ALA A 223 -11.36 -5.61 2.47
CA ALA A 223 -11.57 -6.60 1.42
C ALA A 223 -13.03 -6.64 0.99
N ALA A 224 -13.32 -6.70 -0.31
CA ALA A 224 -14.70 -6.74 -0.81
C ALA A 224 -15.50 -7.95 -0.29
N ASP A 225 -14.83 -9.09 -0.08
CA ASP A 225 -15.41 -10.32 0.44
C ASP A 225 -14.34 -11.25 1.07
N GLU A 226 -14.79 -12.39 1.62
CA GLU A 226 -13.96 -13.42 2.27
C GLU A 226 -13.02 -14.18 1.31
N GLU A 227 -13.11 -13.93 0.01
CA GLU A 227 -12.29 -14.56 -1.04
C GLU A 227 -11.13 -13.68 -1.49
N SER A 228 -10.88 -12.54 -0.82
CA SER A 228 -9.69 -11.74 -1.10
C SER A 228 -8.39 -12.55 -0.91
N PRO A 229 -7.35 -12.31 -1.75
CA PRO A 229 -6.09 -13.06 -1.66
C PRO A 229 -5.43 -13.04 -0.28
N LEU A 230 -5.53 -11.91 0.44
CA LEU A 230 -4.99 -11.79 1.79
C LEU A 230 -5.76 -12.66 2.80
N LEU A 231 -7.10 -12.66 2.76
CA LEU A 231 -7.91 -13.51 3.65
C LEU A 231 -7.71 -15.00 3.35
N GLN A 232 -7.58 -15.38 2.08
CA GLN A 232 -7.19 -16.74 1.70
C GLN A 232 -5.80 -17.11 2.22
N THR A 233 -4.84 -16.17 2.17
CA THR A 233 -3.51 -16.35 2.74
C THR A 233 -3.58 -16.57 4.25
N PHE A 234 -4.30 -15.71 4.99
CA PHE A 234 -4.48 -15.87 6.44
C PHE A 234 -5.10 -17.21 6.80
N ARG A 235 -6.16 -17.63 6.09
CA ARG A 235 -6.78 -18.95 6.28
C ARG A 235 -5.78 -20.08 6.06
N ARG A 236 -4.97 -20.00 4.99
CA ARG A 236 -3.94 -20.99 4.65
C ARG A 236 -2.85 -21.10 5.73
N VAL A 237 -2.46 -19.97 6.35
CA VAL A 237 -1.42 -19.94 7.40
C VAL A 237 -1.98 -20.09 8.83
N GLY A 238 -3.27 -20.37 8.97
CA GLY A 238 -3.92 -20.65 10.25
C GLY A 238 -4.29 -19.43 11.08
N VAL A 239 -4.49 -18.26 10.46
CA VAL A 239 -4.96 -17.04 11.11
C VAL A 239 -6.45 -16.85 10.84
N GLU A 240 -7.24 -16.78 11.91
CA GLU A 240 -8.66 -16.45 11.83
C GLU A 240 -8.83 -14.93 11.77
N VAL A 241 -9.52 -14.45 10.75
CA VAL A 241 -9.84 -13.04 10.56
C VAL A 241 -11.36 -12.92 10.48
N PRO A 242 -12.06 -12.69 11.61
CA PRO A 242 -13.50 -12.55 11.59
C PRO A 242 -13.92 -11.23 10.94
N HIS A 243 -15.12 -11.22 10.35
CA HIS A 243 -15.73 -9.97 9.87
C HIS A 243 -16.00 -9.03 11.06
N VAL A 244 -15.81 -7.72 10.86
CA VAL A 244 -15.92 -6.71 11.93
C VAL A 244 -17.28 -6.76 12.63
N GLY A 245 -18.38 -6.94 11.89
CA GLY A 245 -19.72 -7.10 12.45
C GLY A 245 -20.00 -8.41 13.20
N LYS A 246 -19.05 -9.36 13.23
CA LYS A 246 -19.14 -10.62 13.99
C LYS A 246 -18.24 -10.63 15.23
N ARG A 247 -17.51 -9.56 15.52
CA ARG A 247 -16.73 -9.46 16.77
C ARG A 247 -17.68 -9.59 17.96
N GLN A 248 -17.61 -10.73 18.66
CA GLN A 248 -18.17 -10.87 19.99
C GLN A 248 -17.16 -10.28 20.98
N HIS A 249 -17.63 -9.87 22.17
CA HIS A 249 -16.97 -9.10 23.24
C HIS A 249 -15.49 -9.37 23.60
N GLU A 250 -14.83 -10.38 23.02
CA GLU A 250 -13.38 -10.56 23.07
C GLU A 250 -12.70 -9.78 21.94
N ARG A 251 -11.80 -8.87 22.33
CA ARG A 251 -11.00 -8.07 21.41
C ARG A 251 -10.09 -8.98 20.57
N ALA A 252 -10.49 -9.29 19.35
CA ALA A 252 -9.61 -9.91 18.36
C ALA A 252 -8.50 -8.91 17.99
N ASN A 253 -7.26 -9.37 17.80
CA ASN A 253 -6.19 -8.48 17.33
C ASN A 253 -6.27 -8.19 15.82
N ILE A 254 -7.12 -8.90 15.08
CA ILE A 254 -7.31 -8.71 13.64
C ILE A 254 -8.76 -8.97 13.24
N CYS A 255 -9.27 -8.23 12.28
CA CYS A 255 -10.59 -8.44 11.67
C CYS A 255 -10.59 -7.97 10.22
N TRP A 256 -11.69 -8.19 9.49
CA TRP A 256 -11.87 -7.63 8.14
C TRP A 256 -13.19 -6.87 7.99
N ALA A 257 -13.19 -5.90 7.10
CA ALA A 257 -14.32 -5.07 6.74
C ALA A 257 -14.34 -4.85 5.23
N ARG A 258 -15.53 -4.61 4.65
CA ARG A 258 -15.69 -4.34 3.22
C ARG A 258 -15.12 -3.00 2.79
N ASP A 259 -15.31 -2.02 3.65
CA ASP A 259 -14.89 -0.65 3.47
C ASP A 259 -14.85 0.07 4.82
N PHE A 260 -14.57 1.37 4.78
CA PHE A 260 -14.50 2.19 5.97
C PHE A 260 -15.88 2.53 6.55
N ARG A 261 -16.98 2.36 5.81
CA ARG A 261 -18.34 2.53 6.36
C ARG A 261 -18.64 1.44 7.39
N GLU A 262 -18.26 0.21 7.10
CA GLU A 262 -18.39 -0.88 8.07
C GLU A 262 -17.52 -0.66 9.30
N CYS A 263 -16.29 -0.16 9.12
CA CYS A 263 -15.45 0.21 10.25
C CYS A 263 -16.12 1.27 11.14
N LEU A 264 -16.66 2.33 10.53
CA LEU A 264 -17.38 3.41 11.23
C LEU A 264 -18.66 2.94 11.93
N ALA A 265 -19.36 1.96 11.37
CA ALA A 265 -20.57 1.40 11.94
C ALA A 265 -20.31 0.35 13.04
N SER A 266 -19.04 0.00 13.27
CA SER A 266 -18.62 -1.01 14.24
C SER A 266 -18.07 -0.38 15.53
N GLU A 267 -18.05 -1.17 16.60
CA GLU A 267 -17.50 -0.75 17.90
C GLU A 267 -15.97 -0.69 17.92
N MET A 268 -15.29 -1.07 16.82
CA MET A 268 -13.82 -1.17 16.80
C MET A 268 -13.10 0.15 17.08
N LEU A 269 -13.73 1.28 16.75
CA LEU A 269 -13.21 2.63 16.95
C LEU A 269 -13.60 3.25 18.31
N GLU A 270 -14.33 2.51 19.15
CA GLU A 270 -14.81 2.96 20.47
C GLU A 270 -14.00 2.37 21.64
N GLU A 271 -13.21 1.33 21.37
CA GLU A 271 -12.37 0.58 22.32
C GLU A 271 -11.01 1.21 22.65
#